data_AF-A0A2D8XAF5-F1
#
_entry.id   AF-A0A2D8XAF5-F1
#
_cell.length_a   1.000
_cell.length_b   1.000
_cell.length_c   1.000
_cell.angle_alpha   90.00
_cell.angle_beta   90.00
_cell.angle_gamma   90.00
#
_symmetry.space_group_name_H-M   'P 1'
#
loop_
_entity.id
_entity.type
_entity.pdbx_description
1 polymer ?
#
loop_
_entity_poly.entity_id
_entity_poly.type
_entity_poly.pdbx_seq_one_letter_code
_entity_poly.pdbx_strand_id
1 'polypeptide(L)'
;MNSVHQFIIKPIGQRYNNELTIGDKKLIVNSSISSHKFVNREAEVIAVPLAFKTSVKKGDTVLVHHNLFRRYYNLKGKSVNSSKFFKDDMYFASLDQVYMFKRNGKWNTIGDYCFIKPVINTDQSNLVKLKKNIGIVKYTNSSLEALKISEGDTVAFKSNREFEFIVDNEVLYCMKSNDILIKYENKGNETEYNPSWAKSS
;
A
#
# COMPACT_ATOMS: atom_id res chain seq x y z
N MET A 1 -1.92 -20.47 17.40
CA MET A 1 -1.75 -19.19 18.10
C MET A 1 -2.57 -18.16 17.34
N ASN A 2 -3.70 -17.73 17.90
CA ASN A 2 -4.60 -16.76 17.27
C ASN A 2 -4.79 -15.59 18.24
N SER A 3 -4.88 -14.38 17.73
CA SER A 3 -5.28 -13.21 18.52
C SER A 3 -6.80 -13.03 18.39
N VAL A 4 -7.43 -12.49 19.43
CA VAL A 4 -8.88 -12.27 19.43
C VAL A 4 -9.24 -11.20 18.39
N HIS A 5 -8.49 -10.10 18.34
CA HIS A 5 -8.85 -8.92 17.55
C HIS A 5 -7.86 -8.54 16.45
N GLN A 6 -6.66 -9.14 16.41
CA GLN A 6 -5.60 -8.72 15.49
C GLN A 6 -5.11 -9.88 14.61
N PHE A 7 -4.64 -9.55 13.42
CA PHE A 7 -3.86 -10.45 12.59
C PHE A 7 -2.48 -10.64 13.20
N ILE A 8 -1.91 -11.82 13.02
CA ILE A 8 -0.50 -12.08 13.25
C ILE A 8 0.14 -12.21 11.88
N ILE A 9 1.03 -11.30 11.56
CA ILE A 9 1.68 -11.22 10.24
C ILE A 9 3.20 -11.26 10.38
N LYS A 10 3.88 -11.71 9.34
CA LYS A 10 5.34 -11.72 9.25
C LYS A 10 5.79 -11.03 7.97
N PRO A 11 6.72 -10.07 8.00
CA PRO A 11 7.16 -9.38 6.79
C PRO A 11 7.76 -10.37 5.78
N ILE A 12 7.46 -10.19 4.49
CA ILE A 12 8.03 -11.01 3.41
C ILE A 12 9.36 -10.37 2.99
N GLY A 13 10.47 -11.07 3.20
CA GLY A 13 11.81 -10.53 2.93
C GLY A 13 12.35 -9.69 4.09
N GLN A 14 13.15 -8.67 3.77
CA GLN A 14 13.73 -7.79 4.81
C GLN A 14 12.73 -6.72 5.26
N ARG A 15 12.93 -6.17 6.46
CA ARG A 15 12.06 -5.12 7.01
C ARG A 15 12.21 -3.77 6.26
N TYR A 16 13.38 -3.54 5.67
CA TYR A 16 13.68 -2.34 4.90
C TYR A 16 14.12 -2.76 3.49
N ASN A 17 13.58 -2.08 2.48
CA ASN A 17 14.00 -2.18 1.09
C ASN A 17 14.92 -1.00 0.78
N ASN A 18 16.07 -0.93 1.48
CA ASN A 18 17.00 0.19 1.42
C ASN A 18 18.31 -0.12 0.69
N GLU A 19 18.37 -1.25 0.00
CA GLU A 19 19.53 -1.71 -0.75
C GLU A 19 19.14 -1.85 -2.23
N LEU A 20 19.93 -1.25 -3.10
CA LEU A 20 19.80 -1.32 -4.55
C LEU A 20 21.07 -1.95 -5.12
N THR A 21 20.94 -2.95 -5.99
CA THR A 21 22.09 -3.55 -6.66
C THR A 21 22.26 -2.93 -8.04
N ILE A 22 23.42 -2.33 -8.31
CA ILE A 22 23.78 -1.76 -9.61
C ILE A 22 25.06 -2.46 -10.08
N GLY A 23 24.93 -3.36 -11.06
CA GLY A 23 26.04 -4.22 -11.50
C GLY A 23 26.53 -5.08 -10.34
N ASP A 24 27.84 -5.03 -10.06
CA ASP A 24 28.47 -5.80 -8.98
C ASP A 24 28.48 -5.06 -7.62
N LYS A 25 27.85 -3.89 -7.54
CA LYS A 25 27.89 -3.02 -6.35
C LYS A 25 26.54 -2.91 -5.68
N LYS A 26 26.56 -3.02 -4.35
CA LYS A 26 25.39 -2.83 -3.48
C LYS A 26 25.37 -1.40 -2.95
N LEU A 27 24.35 -0.63 -3.32
CA LEU A 27 24.14 0.74 -2.89
C LEU A 27 23.09 0.78 -1.78
N ILE A 28 23.45 1.26 -0.60
CA ILE A 28 22.48 1.55 0.45
C ILE A 28 21.85 2.90 0.14
N VAL A 29 20.60 2.90 -0.34
CA VAL A 29 19.87 4.11 -0.74
C VAL A 29 19.28 4.87 0.45
N ASN A 30 19.17 4.22 1.61
CA ASN A 30 18.78 4.88 2.85
C ASN A 30 19.36 4.18 4.09
N SER A 31 20.16 4.88 4.89
CA SER A 31 20.69 4.38 6.16
C SER A 31 19.79 4.73 7.37
N SER A 32 18.77 5.56 7.17
CA SER A 32 17.89 6.05 8.23
C SER A 32 16.68 5.15 8.45
N ILE A 33 16.59 4.62 9.67
CA ILE A 33 15.45 3.87 10.22
C ILE A 33 14.15 4.72 10.21
N SER A 34 14.26 6.06 10.10
CA SER A 34 13.13 6.96 10.22
C SER A 34 12.29 7.13 8.94
N SER A 35 12.79 6.74 7.76
CA SER A 35 12.08 7.00 6.50
C SER A 35 11.05 5.91 6.18
N HIS A 36 9.76 6.26 6.22
CA HIS A 36 8.64 5.35 5.90
C HIS A 36 8.60 4.88 4.43
N LYS A 37 9.36 5.54 3.54
CA LYS A 37 9.38 5.24 2.10
C LYS A 37 10.04 3.89 1.78
N PHE A 38 10.95 3.44 2.63
CA PHE A 38 11.74 2.21 2.41
C PHE A 38 11.35 1.08 3.36
N VAL A 39 10.24 1.22 4.10
CA VAL A 39 9.75 0.15 4.98
C VAL A 39 8.97 -0.83 4.12
N ASN A 40 9.27 -2.12 4.28
CA ASN A 40 8.52 -3.19 3.66
C ASN A 40 7.03 -3.08 4.04
N ARG A 41 6.12 -3.36 3.11
CA ARG A 41 4.67 -3.29 3.34
C ARG A 41 3.97 -4.58 3.00
N GLU A 42 4.71 -5.60 2.57
CA GLU A 42 4.17 -6.92 2.27
C GLU A 42 4.48 -7.89 3.40
N ALA A 43 3.47 -8.66 3.78
CA ALA A 43 3.58 -9.60 4.87
C ALA A 43 2.77 -10.86 4.62
N GLU A 44 3.21 -11.99 5.15
CA GLU A 44 2.46 -13.24 5.15
C GLU A 44 1.57 -13.31 6.40
N VAL A 45 0.32 -13.73 6.24
CA VAL A 45 -0.62 -13.92 7.34
C VAL A 45 -0.35 -15.25 8.04
N ILE A 46 0.15 -15.18 9.27
CA ILE A 46 0.41 -16.36 10.12
C ILE A 46 -0.87 -16.79 10.86
N ALA A 47 -1.68 -15.82 11.29
CA ALA A 47 -2.97 -16.08 11.91
C ALA A 47 -3.97 -14.95 11.65
N VAL A 48 -5.24 -15.32 11.53
CA VAL A 48 -6.37 -14.40 11.38
C VAL A 48 -7.05 -14.15 12.74
N PRO A 49 -7.64 -12.97 12.96
CA PRO A 49 -8.36 -12.68 14.19
C PRO A 49 -9.61 -13.56 14.32
N LEU A 50 -9.95 -13.95 15.55
CA LEU A 50 -11.13 -14.79 15.82
C LEU A 50 -12.44 -13.98 15.89
N ALA A 51 -12.37 -12.71 16.32
CA ALA A 51 -13.57 -11.90 16.58
C ALA A 51 -14.28 -11.39 15.32
N PHE A 52 -13.61 -11.37 14.16
CA PHE A 52 -14.13 -10.76 12.94
C PHE A 52 -14.07 -11.71 11.76
N LYS A 53 -15.14 -11.77 10.97
CA LYS A 53 -15.12 -12.44 9.67
C LYS A 53 -14.38 -11.55 8.67
N THR A 54 -13.33 -12.09 8.07
CA THR A 54 -12.53 -11.43 7.03
C THR A 54 -12.35 -12.38 5.86
N SER A 55 -12.24 -11.83 4.66
CA SER A 55 -11.91 -12.61 3.45
C SER A 55 -10.48 -13.12 3.43
N VAL A 56 -9.61 -12.54 4.27
CA VAL A 56 -8.20 -12.92 4.45
C VAL A 56 -8.08 -14.26 5.16
N LYS A 57 -7.16 -15.11 4.71
CA LYS A 57 -6.85 -16.43 5.27
C LYS A 57 -5.38 -16.50 5.65
N LYS A 58 -5.08 -17.49 6.51
CA LYS A 58 -3.69 -17.86 6.82
C LYS A 58 -2.96 -18.24 5.53
N GLY A 59 -1.75 -17.73 5.36
CA GLY A 59 -0.88 -17.93 4.20
C GLY A 59 -1.09 -16.90 3.07
N ASP A 60 -2.10 -16.04 3.13
CA ASP A 60 -2.21 -14.95 2.16
C ASP A 60 -1.07 -13.94 2.36
N THR A 61 -0.62 -13.34 1.26
CA THR A 61 0.20 -12.12 1.31
C THR A 61 -0.71 -10.92 1.52
N VAL A 62 -0.33 -9.98 2.37
CA VAL A 62 -1.10 -8.77 2.66
C VAL A 62 -0.26 -7.52 2.49
N LEU A 63 -0.91 -6.44 2.03
CA LEU A 63 -0.34 -5.10 1.99
C LEU A 63 -0.77 -4.33 3.23
N VAL A 64 0.21 -3.82 3.99
CA VAL A 64 -0.03 -3.29 5.35
C VAL A 64 0.51 -1.88 5.56
N HIS A 65 0.07 -1.25 6.66
CA HIS A 65 0.52 0.08 7.04
C HIS A 65 2.04 0.13 7.30
N HIS A 66 2.70 1.17 6.77
CA HIS A 66 4.15 1.41 6.85
C HIS A 66 4.75 1.51 8.28
N ASN A 67 3.92 1.51 9.33
CA ASN A 67 4.37 1.65 10.72
C ASN A 67 4.51 0.31 11.43
N LEU A 68 3.98 -0.78 10.86
CA LEU A 68 3.97 -2.08 11.52
C LEU A 68 5.40 -2.59 11.76
N PHE A 69 6.25 -2.52 10.75
CA PHE A 69 7.63 -3.06 10.81
C PHE A 69 8.70 -2.03 11.21
N ARG A 70 8.30 -0.77 11.45
CA ARG A 70 9.22 0.31 11.78
C ARG A 70 9.89 0.10 13.14
N ARG A 71 11.17 0.45 13.24
CA ARG A 71 11.87 0.62 14.52
C ARG A 71 11.94 2.09 14.89
N TYR A 72 12.01 2.40 16.16
CA TYR A 72 12.19 3.76 16.64
C TYR A 72 13.29 3.82 17.69
N TYR A 73 13.90 4.99 17.82
CA TYR A 73 14.81 5.26 18.92
C TYR A 73 13.99 5.62 20.16
N ASN A 74 14.26 4.95 21.27
CA ASN A 74 13.71 5.35 22.56
C ASN A 74 14.41 6.63 23.07
N LEU A 75 13.94 7.17 24.19
CA LEU A 75 14.53 8.37 24.84
C LEU A 75 16.02 8.21 25.18
N LYS A 76 16.56 6.98 25.20
CA LYS A 76 17.98 6.66 25.45
C LYS A 76 18.78 6.44 24.15
N GLY A 77 18.22 6.78 22.99
CA GLY A 77 18.88 6.60 21.68
C GLY A 77 19.05 5.15 21.25
N LYS A 78 18.41 4.17 21.91
CA LYS A 78 18.48 2.75 21.52
C LYS A 78 17.38 2.43 20.53
N SER A 79 17.73 1.77 19.43
CA SER A 79 16.76 1.29 18.44
C SER A 79 15.95 0.14 19.03
N VAL A 80 14.64 0.33 19.16
CA VAL A 80 13.69 -0.67 19.67
C VAL A 80 12.64 -0.99 18.62
N ASN A 81 12.01 -2.17 18.75
CA ASN A 81 10.93 -2.57 17.86
C ASN A 81 9.66 -1.77 18.12
N SER A 82 8.76 -1.75 17.14
CA SER A 82 7.43 -1.19 17.31
C SER A 82 6.66 -1.87 18.43
N SER A 83 5.69 -1.17 19.02
CA SER A 83 4.71 -1.74 19.95
C SER A 83 3.88 -2.87 19.32
N LYS A 84 3.96 -3.03 18.01
CA LYS A 84 3.29 -4.07 17.22
C LYS A 84 4.12 -5.34 17.12
N PHE A 85 5.41 -5.30 17.44
CA PHE A 85 6.26 -6.48 17.45
C PHE A 85 5.83 -7.45 18.54
N PHE A 86 5.80 -8.72 18.19
CA PHE A 86 5.47 -9.81 19.09
C PHE A 86 6.68 -10.69 19.40
N LYS A 87 6.94 -11.72 18.58
CA LYS A 87 8.11 -12.61 18.67
C LYS A 87 8.43 -13.19 17.30
N ASP A 88 9.65 -13.67 17.09
CA ASP A 88 10.06 -14.37 15.85
C ASP A 88 9.73 -13.59 14.55
N ASP A 89 9.94 -12.27 14.57
CA ASP A 89 9.58 -11.34 13.50
C ASP A 89 8.09 -11.27 13.16
N MET A 90 7.23 -11.77 14.05
CA MET A 90 5.79 -11.60 13.94
C MET A 90 5.33 -10.28 14.54
N TYR A 91 4.30 -9.73 13.93
CA TYR A 91 3.70 -8.46 14.30
C TYR A 91 2.19 -8.58 14.40
N PHE A 92 1.59 -7.81 15.29
CA PHE A 92 0.15 -7.63 15.34
C PHE A 92 -0.29 -6.51 14.41
N ALA A 93 -1.23 -6.80 13.52
CA ALA A 93 -1.89 -5.81 12.69
C ALA A 93 -3.40 -5.80 12.99
N SER A 94 -3.96 -4.62 13.22
CA SER A 94 -5.42 -4.47 13.27
C SER A 94 -6.00 -4.44 11.86
N LEU A 95 -7.32 -4.68 11.74
CA LEU A 95 -8.00 -4.79 10.46
C LEU A 95 -7.85 -3.53 9.57
N ASP A 96 -7.84 -2.35 10.18
CA ASP A 96 -7.64 -1.05 9.53
C ASP A 96 -6.19 -0.80 9.06
N GLN A 97 -5.25 -1.66 9.47
CA GLN A 97 -3.84 -1.60 9.08
C GLN A 97 -3.50 -2.58 7.94
N VAL A 98 -4.49 -3.30 7.42
CA VAL A 98 -4.36 -4.24 6.30
C VAL A 98 -5.26 -3.76 5.16
N TYR A 99 -4.65 -3.37 4.03
CA TYR A 99 -5.36 -2.69 2.94
C TYR A 99 -5.79 -3.63 1.82
N MET A 100 -4.94 -4.61 1.50
CA MET A 100 -5.17 -5.60 0.47
C MET A 100 -4.62 -6.95 0.89
N PHE A 101 -5.11 -8.01 0.26
CA PHE A 101 -4.55 -9.35 0.32
C PHE A 101 -4.40 -9.94 -1.08
N LYS A 102 -3.31 -10.69 -1.32
CA LYS A 102 -3.04 -11.43 -2.53
C LYS A 102 -3.40 -12.88 -2.31
N ARG A 103 -4.25 -13.43 -3.18
CA ARG A 103 -4.58 -14.85 -3.23
C ARG A 103 -4.59 -15.31 -4.68
N ASN A 104 -3.97 -16.46 -4.95
CA ASN A 104 -3.88 -17.03 -6.30
C ASN A 104 -3.31 -16.03 -7.33
N GLY A 105 -2.31 -15.24 -6.93
CA GLY A 105 -1.68 -14.23 -7.78
C GLY A 105 -2.48 -12.94 -7.99
N LYS A 106 -3.70 -12.82 -7.46
CA LYS A 106 -4.54 -11.63 -7.61
C LYS A 106 -4.64 -10.85 -6.31
N TRP A 107 -4.49 -9.54 -6.39
CA TRP A 107 -4.71 -8.62 -5.28
C TRP A 107 -6.20 -8.32 -5.12
N ASN A 108 -6.67 -8.30 -3.88
CA ASN A 108 -8.03 -8.01 -3.49
C ASN A 108 -8.00 -6.98 -2.36
N THR A 109 -8.84 -5.95 -2.44
CA THR A 109 -8.97 -4.94 -1.40
C THR A 109 -9.73 -5.47 -0.18
N ILE A 110 -9.57 -4.80 0.96
CA ILE A 110 -10.29 -5.13 2.19
C ILE A 110 -11.24 -3.98 2.53
N GLY A 111 -12.50 -4.30 2.85
CA GLY A 111 -13.50 -3.31 3.24
C GLY A 111 -13.69 -2.24 2.16
N ASP A 112 -13.70 -0.97 2.57
CA ASP A 112 -13.91 0.18 1.68
C ASP A 112 -12.60 0.74 1.11
N TYR A 113 -11.47 0.02 1.21
CA TYR A 113 -10.22 0.48 0.60
C TYR A 113 -10.26 0.31 -0.92
N CYS A 114 -9.71 1.28 -1.64
CA CYS A 114 -9.53 1.24 -3.08
C CYS A 114 -8.15 1.81 -3.43
N PHE A 115 -7.67 1.45 -4.63
CA PHE A 115 -6.36 1.86 -5.11
C PHE A 115 -6.50 2.57 -6.44
N ILE A 116 -6.00 3.80 -6.47
CA ILE A 116 -6.09 4.70 -7.62
C ILE A 116 -4.71 4.88 -8.21
N LYS A 117 -4.58 4.68 -9.51
CA LYS A 117 -3.35 4.96 -10.26
C LYS A 117 -3.30 6.44 -10.64
N PRO A 118 -2.24 7.18 -10.27
CA PRO A 118 -2.09 8.56 -10.69
C PRO A 118 -1.98 8.68 -12.22
N VAL A 119 -2.42 9.81 -12.76
CA VAL A 119 -2.33 10.12 -14.20
C VAL A 119 -1.41 11.31 -14.45
N ILE A 120 -0.73 11.29 -15.60
CA ILE A 120 0.18 12.33 -16.03
C ILE A 120 -0.60 13.58 -16.41
N ASN A 121 -0.08 14.73 -16.02
CA ASN A 121 -0.56 16.00 -16.49
C ASN A 121 0.00 16.29 -17.88
N THR A 122 -0.87 16.43 -18.87
CA THR A 122 -0.51 16.74 -20.27
C THR A 122 -0.46 18.24 -20.55
N ASP A 123 -0.84 19.07 -19.58
CA ASP A 123 -0.79 20.52 -19.70
C ASP A 123 0.66 21.03 -19.62
N GLN A 124 1.18 21.50 -20.75
CA GLN A 124 2.54 22.02 -20.88
C GLN A 124 2.76 23.32 -20.10
N SER A 125 1.71 24.03 -19.72
CA SER A 125 1.80 25.26 -18.93
C SER A 125 1.96 25.00 -17.43
N ASN A 126 1.77 23.75 -16.99
CA ASN A 126 1.76 23.38 -15.59
C ASN A 126 3.04 22.61 -15.21
N LEU A 127 3.75 23.11 -14.20
CA LEU A 127 4.98 22.48 -13.70
C LEU A 127 4.73 21.18 -12.91
N VAL A 128 3.47 20.89 -12.56
CA VAL A 128 3.11 19.68 -11.81
C VAL A 128 2.93 18.50 -12.78
N LYS A 129 3.81 17.50 -12.66
CA LYS A 129 3.86 16.31 -13.51
C LYS A 129 2.62 15.42 -13.46
N LEU A 130 1.91 15.39 -12.33
CA LEU A 130 0.72 14.56 -12.11
C LEU A 130 -0.52 15.43 -12.07
N LYS A 131 -1.64 14.94 -12.60
CA LYS A 131 -2.92 15.63 -12.38
C LYS A 131 -3.27 15.51 -10.90
N LYS A 132 -3.51 16.66 -10.26
CA LYS A 132 -3.97 16.68 -8.88
C LYS A 132 -5.37 16.09 -8.79
N ASN A 133 -5.63 15.31 -7.74
CA ASN A 133 -6.96 14.82 -7.40
C ASN A 133 -7.64 13.95 -8.46
N ILE A 134 -6.93 13.48 -9.49
CA ILE A 134 -7.49 12.65 -10.58
C ILE A 134 -6.63 11.40 -10.71
N GLY A 135 -7.28 10.26 -10.96
CA GLY A 135 -6.60 9.02 -11.30
C GLY A 135 -7.55 7.94 -11.80
N ILE A 136 -6.98 6.78 -12.12
CA ILE A 136 -7.71 5.64 -12.68
C ILE A 136 -7.85 4.57 -11.61
N VAL A 137 -9.05 4.03 -11.42
CA VAL A 137 -9.29 2.96 -10.44
C VAL A 137 -8.56 1.70 -10.88
N LYS A 138 -7.60 1.22 -10.08
CA LYS A 138 -6.85 -0.01 -10.36
C LYS A 138 -7.40 -1.21 -9.60
N TYR A 139 -7.73 -1.01 -8.33
CA TYR A 139 -8.40 -2.01 -7.51
C TYR A 139 -9.61 -1.37 -6.85
N THR A 140 -10.79 -1.94 -7.11
CA THR A 140 -12.07 -1.44 -6.61
C THR A 140 -12.49 -2.16 -5.31
N ASN A 141 -13.70 -1.87 -4.83
CA ASN A 141 -14.37 -2.61 -3.76
C ASN A 141 -15.88 -2.62 -4.01
N SER A 142 -16.61 -3.41 -3.22
CA SER A 142 -18.07 -3.56 -3.34
C SER A 142 -18.82 -2.23 -3.23
N SER A 143 -18.32 -1.28 -2.43
CA SER A 143 -18.95 0.03 -2.23
C SER A 143 -18.85 0.91 -3.48
N LEU A 144 -17.73 0.86 -4.20
CA LEU A 144 -17.55 1.56 -5.47
C LEU A 144 -18.28 0.87 -6.63
N GLU A 145 -18.26 -0.46 -6.66
CA GLU A 145 -18.99 -1.24 -7.66
C GLU A 145 -20.50 -0.97 -7.61
N ALA A 146 -21.07 -0.84 -6.40
CA ALA A 146 -22.47 -0.45 -6.20
C ALA A 146 -22.80 0.94 -6.77
N LEU A 147 -21.80 1.83 -6.85
CA LEU A 147 -21.90 3.15 -7.48
C LEU A 147 -21.58 3.14 -8.98
N LYS A 148 -21.44 1.95 -9.60
CA LYS A 148 -21.05 1.75 -11.00
C LYS A 148 -19.66 2.34 -11.32
N ILE A 149 -18.77 2.30 -10.34
CA ILE A 149 -17.35 2.64 -10.48
C ILE A 149 -16.56 1.32 -10.46
N SER A 150 -15.93 1.02 -11.58
CA SER A 150 -15.20 -0.22 -11.83
C SER A 150 -13.73 0.06 -12.13
N GLU A 151 -12.92 -1.00 -12.14
CA GLU A 151 -11.52 -0.90 -12.55
C GLU A 151 -11.41 -0.32 -13.97
N GLY A 152 -10.47 0.60 -14.16
CA GLY A 152 -10.28 1.34 -15.41
C GLY A 152 -11.05 2.66 -15.51
N ASP A 153 -11.95 2.97 -14.59
CA ASP A 153 -12.65 4.25 -14.57
C ASP A 153 -11.75 5.40 -14.08
N THR A 154 -11.83 6.55 -14.74
CA THR A 154 -11.23 7.80 -14.26
C THR A 154 -12.13 8.40 -13.18
N VAL A 155 -11.52 8.73 -12.05
CA VAL A 155 -12.21 9.33 -10.90
C VAL A 155 -11.44 10.54 -10.37
N ALA A 156 -12.18 11.50 -9.80
CA ALA A 156 -11.62 12.51 -8.93
C ALA A 156 -11.84 12.17 -7.45
N PHE A 157 -10.87 12.53 -6.62
CA PHE A 157 -10.85 12.24 -5.19
C PHE A 157 -10.49 13.49 -4.35
N LYS A 158 -10.76 13.41 -3.04
CA LYS A 158 -10.48 14.50 -2.07
C LYS A 158 -8.99 14.83 -2.01
N SER A 159 -8.65 16.10 -1.80
CA SER A 159 -7.25 16.54 -1.68
C SER A 159 -6.55 15.91 -0.48
N ASN A 160 -5.22 15.77 -0.55
CA ASN A 160 -4.38 15.20 0.51
C ASN A 160 -4.67 13.71 0.78
N ARG A 161 -5.06 12.96 -0.26
CA ARG A 161 -5.34 11.51 -0.21
C ARG A 161 -4.36 10.68 -1.04
N GLU A 162 -3.22 11.24 -1.41
CA GLU A 162 -2.17 10.63 -2.23
C GLU A 162 -1.26 9.70 -1.41
N PHE A 163 -1.85 8.76 -0.68
CA PHE A 163 -1.06 7.84 0.14
C PHE A 163 -0.44 6.73 -0.72
N GLU A 164 0.82 6.93 -1.11
CA GLU A 164 1.51 6.13 -2.12
C GLU A 164 1.93 4.73 -1.63
N PHE A 165 1.68 3.72 -2.46
CA PHE A 165 2.16 2.35 -2.36
C PHE A 165 2.78 1.90 -3.68
N ILE A 166 3.72 0.96 -3.59
CA ILE A 166 4.21 0.21 -4.74
C ILE A 166 3.53 -1.16 -4.66
N VAL A 167 2.77 -1.53 -5.67
CA VAL A 167 2.11 -2.84 -5.78
C VAL A 167 2.40 -3.38 -7.16
N ASP A 168 3.01 -4.58 -7.26
CA ASP A 168 3.42 -5.20 -8.53
C ASP A 168 4.19 -4.23 -9.47
N ASN A 169 5.13 -3.45 -8.90
CA ASN A 169 5.92 -2.42 -9.60
C ASN A 169 5.13 -1.23 -10.18
N GLU A 170 3.91 -1.00 -9.68
CA GLU A 170 3.09 0.17 -10.01
C GLU A 170 2.91 1.08 -8.79
N VAL A 171 3.03 2.39 -8.98
CA VAL A 171 2.69 3.38 -7.94
C VAL A 171 1.18 3.56 -7.90
N LEU A 172 0.57 3.33 -6.74
CA LEU A 172 -0.86 3.46 -6.50
C LEU A 172 -1.12 4.28 -5.24
N TYR A 173 -2.23 5.00 -5.20
CA TYR A 173 -2.73 5.71 -4.04
C TYR A 173 -3.79 4.88 -3.35
N CYS A 174 -3.56 4.54 -2.08
CA CYS A 174 -4.55 3.86 -1.24
C CYS A 174 -5.46 4.89 -0.58
N MET A 175 -6.76 4.77 -0.78
CA MET A 175 -7.77 5.61 -0.12
C MET A 175 -9.04 4.81 0.18
N LYS A 176 -10.05 5.44 0.77
CA LYS A 176 -11.36 4.80 0.99
C LYS A 176 -12.37 5.24 -0.07
N SER A 177 -13.42 4.45 -0.29
CA SER A 177 -14.49 4.78 -1.24
C SER A 177 -15.12 6.16 -0.99
N ASN A 178 -15.24 6.57 0.28
CA ASN A 178 -15.76 7.89 0.65
C ASN A 178 -14.83 9.08 0.28
N ASP A 179 -13.60 8.81 -0.16
CA ASP A 179 -12.69 9.83 -0.67
C ASP A 179 -12.89 10.06 -2.18
N ILE A 180 -13.60 9.19 -2.89
CA ILE A 180 -13.97 9.36 -4.30
C ILE A 180 -15.15 10.33 -4.40
N LEU A 181 -15.02 11.34 -5.28
CA LEU A 181 -15.99 12.42 -5.44
C LEU A 181 -16.84 12.28 -6.70
N ILE A 182 -16.22 12.00 -7.84
CA ILE A 182 -16.91 11.93 -9.13
C ILE A 182 -16.20 10.94 -10.05
N LYS A 183 -16.97 10.20 -10.83
CA LYS A 183 -16.51 9.41 -11.97
C LYS A 183 -16.62 10.25 -13.24
N TYR A 184 -15.55 10.31 -14.02
CA TYR A 184 -15.56 10.93 -15.33
C TYR A 184 -15.99 9.92 -16.39
N GLU A 185 -16.69 10.39 -17.42
CA GLU A 185 -16.90 9.58 -18.62
C GLU A 185 -15.58 9.45 -19.36
N ASN A 186 -15.14 8.20 -19.52
CA ASN A 186 -13.81 7.86 -20.00
C ASN A 186 -13.68 8.25 -21.48
N LYS A 187 -12.95 9.34 -21.78
CA LYS A 187 -12.58 9.71 -23.15
C LYS A 187 -11.34 8.96 -23.66
N GLY A 188 -10.72 8.10 -22.84
CA GLY A 188 -9.54 7.31 -23.22
C GLY A 188 -8.24 8.12 -23.41
N ASN A 189 -8.24 9.41 -23.07
CA ASN A 189 -7.11 10.32 -23.31
C ASN A 189 -6.16 10.46 -22.10
N GLU A 190 -6.36 9.68 -21.04
CA GLU A 190 -5.54 9.80 -19.83
C GLU A 190 -4.36 8.83 -19.86
N THR A 191 -3.16 9.38 -19.67
CA THR A 191 -1.93 8.59 -19.58
C THR A 191 -1.65 8.22 -18.14
N GLU A 192 -1.66 6.92 -17.84
CA GLU A 192 -1.27 6.40 -16.52
C GLU A 192 0.18 6.78 -16.18
N TYR A 193 0.42 7.15 -14.92
CA TYR A 193 1.77 7.39 -14.43
C TYR A 193 2.33 6.14 -13.77
N ASN A 194 3.51 5.70 -14.23
CA ASN A 194 4.34 4.77 -13.48
C ASN A 194 5.82 5.19 -13.58
N PRO A 195 6.46 5.61 -12.48
CA PRO A 195 7.86 6.02 -12.53
C PRO A 195 8.81 4.84 -12.71
N SER A 196 9.97 5.08 -13.34
CA SER A 196 10.99 4.04 -13.58
C SER A 196 11.50 3.38 -12.29
N TRP A 197 11.57 4.12 -11.18
CA TRP A 197 11.98 3.58 -9.88
C TRP A 197 10.97 2.60 -9.26
N ALA A 198 9.72 2.59 -9.72
CA ALA A 198 8.74 1.59 -9.27
C ALA A 198 9.11 0.18 -9.75
N LYS A 199 9.89 0.07 -10.84
CA LYS A 199 10.46 -1.18 -11.36
C LYS A 199 11.84 -1.47 -10.77
N SER A 200 11.99 -1.29 -9.47
CA SER A 200 13.22 -1.68 -8.77
C SER A 200 13.22 -3.20 -8.60
N SER A 201 13.91 -3.91 -9.49
CA SER A 201 14.36 -5.30 -9.25
C SER A 201 15.47 -5.33 -8.21
#